data_AF-A0A6P0MR89-F1
#
_entry.id   AF-A0A6P0MR89-F1
#
_cell.length_a   1.000
_cell.length_b   1.000
_cell.length_c   1.000
_cell.angle_alpha   90.00
_cell.angle_beta   90.00
_cell.angle_gamma   90.00
#
_symmetry.space_group_name_H-M   'P 1'
#
loop_
_entity.id
_entity.type
_entity.pdbx_description
1 polymer ?
#
loop_
_entity_poly.entity_id
_entity_poly.type
_entity_poly.pdbx_seq_one_letter_code
_entity_poly.pdbx_strand_id
1 'polypeptide(L)'
;MLKQLLTGTTVLALLLGISLPGFTQSQENIVTSQLKQASDGDINPEELRKFANAFKLVQQLEQESIETMFEIVESEGFSRERFGEILQAQQNPEAQPNVDVSQEESDKFDNAIDKIAQNRQETIVNMQQAVVAEGLDVERYDQILSIVKDDEELQKQVLEMIEK
;
A
#
# COMPACT_ATOMS: atom_id res chain seq x y z
N MET A 1 29.16 -15.12 -30.73
CA MET A 1 28.68 -16.02 -29.66
C MET A 1 29.38 -15.65 -28.36
N LEU A 2 28.71 -14.90 -27.50
CA LEU A 2 29.15 -14.58 -26.13
C LEU A 2 27.89 -14.66 -25.27
N LYS A 3 27.70 -15.81 -24.62
CA LYS A 3 26.65 -16.04 -23.63
C LYS A 3 27.30 -15.93 -22.26
N GLN A 4 26.57 -15.30 -21.35
CA GLN A 4 26.70 -15.33 -19.89
C GLN A 4 27.71 -14.36 -19.27
N LEU A 5 27.17 -13.25 -18.77
CA LEU A 5 27.62 -12.58 -17.55
C LEU A 5 26.53 -11.54 -17.18
N LEU A 6 25.46 -12.03 -16.56
CA LEU A 6 24.53 -11.18 -15.81
C LEU A 6 23.88 -12.02 -14.70
N THR A 7 24.70 -12.54 -13.80
CA THR A 7 24.23 -13.00 -12.49
C THR A 7 24.02 -11.76 -11.64
N GLY A 8 22.75 -11.36 -11.52
CA GLY A 8 22.30 -10.30 -10.63
C GLY A 8 22.61 -10.64 -9.18
N THR A 9 23.26 -9.70 -8.50
CA THR A 9 23.46 -9.70 -7.06
C THR A 9 22.20 -9.18 -6.38
N THR A 10 21.43 -10.10 -5.81
CA THR A 10 20.50 -9.84 -4.71
C THR A 10 21.28 -9.21 -3.55
N VAL A 11 21.00 -7.94 -3.25
CA VAL A 11 21.36 -7.35 -1.95
C VAL A 11 20.08 -7.22 -1.15
N LEU A 12 19.74 -8.28 -0.42
CA LEU A 12 18.84 -8.19 0.72
C LEU A 12 19.18 -9.28 1.73
N ALA A 13 20.31 -9.11 2.42
CA ALA A 13 20.66 -9.91 3.60
C ALA A 13 21.74 -9.19 4.40
N LEU A 14 21.38 -8.13 5.10
CA LEU A 14 22.19 -7.61 6.20
C LEU A 14 21.25 -6.92 7.16
N LEU A 15 20.73 -7.69 8.12
CA LEU A 15 20.42 -7.29 9.49
C LEU A 15 19.87 -8.53 10.20
N LEU A 16 20.72 -9.17 11.00
CA LEU A 16 20.45 -9.91 12.24
C LEU A 16 21.65 -10.84 12.53
N GLY A 17 22.75 -10.23 12.97
CA GLY A 17 23.89 -10.93 13.55
C GLY A 17 23.67 -11.14 15.04
N ILE A 18 22.99 -12.24 15.41
CA ILE A 18 23.12 -12.86 16.74
C ILE A 18 23.43 -14.34 16.48
N SER A 19 24.71 -14.69 16.60
CA SER A 19 25.21 -16.05 16.45
C SER A 19 24.98 -16.84 17.75
N LEU A 20 24.13 -17.86 17.72
CA LEU A 20 24.15 -18.96 18.70
C LEU A 20 24.49 -20.27 17.96
N PRO A 21 25.59 -20.97 18.32
CA PRO A 21 25.91 -22.27 17.77
C PRO A 21 25.08 -23.36 18.48
N GLY A 22 23.98 -23.82 17.86
CA GLY A 22 23.27 -24.99 18.39
C GLY A 22 21.81 -25.12 18.00
N PHE A 23 21.50 -25.18 16.70
CA PHE A 23 20.30 -25.88 16.23
C PHE A 23 20.46 -26.25 14.75
N THR A 24 20.96 -27.45 14.48
CA THR A 24 20.75 -28.12 13.19
C THR A 24 19.41 -28.83 13.28
N GLN A 25 18.35 -28.17 12.80
CA GLN A 25 17.14 -28.89 12.41
C GLN A 25 16.45 -28.12 11.29
N SER A 26 16.41 -28.78 10.14
CA SER A 26 15.61 -28.50 8.95
C SER A 26 14.32 -27.71 9.21
N GLN A 27 14.25 -26.49 8.68
CA GLN A 27 13.00 -25.89 8.24
C GLN A 27 13.00 -25.90 6.71
N GLU A 28 12.62 -27.04 6.15
CA GLU A 28 12.03 -27.10 4.82
C GLU A 28 10.63 -26.48 4.88
N ASN A 29 10.34 -25.60 3.93
CA ASN A 29 9.02 -25.46 3.30
C ASN A 29 7.80 -25.24 4.20
N ILE A 30 7.65 -24.09 4.87
CA ILE A 30 6.30 -23.58 5.24
C ILE A 30 6.26 -22.04 5.26
N VAL A 31 6.44 -21.34 4.13
CA VAL A 31 5.85 -19.97 3.99
C VAL A 31 5.42 -19.64 2.55
N THR A 32 6.01 -20.23 1.49
CA THR A 32 5.80 -19.73 0.12
C THR A 32 4.70 -20.41 -0.72
N SER A 33 3.73 -21.09 -0.10
CA SER A 33 2.69 -21.85 -0.85
C SER A 33 1.24 -21.41 -0.60
N GLN A 34 0.99 -20.23 -0.04
CA GLN A 34 -0.39 -19.70 0.12
C GLN A 34 -0.73 -18.49 -0.77
N LEU A 35 0.05 -18.24 -1.83
CA LEU A 35 -0.30 -17.23 -2.85
C LEU A 35 -0.46 -17.84 -4.26
N LYS A 36 -0.65 -19.16 -4.35
CA LYS A 36 -0.84 -19.84 -5.64
C LYS A 36 -2.10 -20.69 -5.65
N GLN A 37 -3.23 -20.04 -5.43
CA GLN A 37 -4.52 -20.53 -5.89
C GLN A 37 -5.58 -19.41 -5.92
N ALA A 38 -5.21 -18.22 -6.41
CA ALA A 38 -6.17 -17.51 -7.24
C ALA A 38 -6.29 -18.36 -8.50
N SER A 39 -7.46 -18.95 -8.71
CA SER A 39 -7.79 -19.58 -9.98
C SER A 39 -7.36 -18.63 -11.08
N ASP A 40 -6.49 -19.11 -11.98
CA ASP A 40 -6.06 -18.46 -13.21
C ASP A 40 -7.26 -18.39 -14.18
N GLY A 41 -8.37 -17.87 -13.69
CA GLY A 41 -9.63 -17.77 -14.38
C GLY A 41 -9.49 -16.61 -15.35
N ASP A 42 -9.42 -16.95 -16.63
CA ASP A 42 -9.52 -16.05 -17.77
C ASP A 42 -10.42 -14.85 -17.40
N ILE A 43 -9.80 -13.68 -17.29
CA ILE A 43 -10.53 -12.44 -17.03
C ILE A 43 -11.26 -12.12 -18.32
N ASN A 44 -12.59 -12.24 -18.30
CA ASN A 44 -13.37 -11.93 -19.49
C ASN A 44 -13.52 -10.41 -19.69
N PRO A 45 -13.86 -9.92 -20.89
CA PRO A 45 -13.95 -8.48 -21.15
C PRO A 45 -14.97 -7.71 -20.31
N GLU A 46 -16.06 -8.36 -19.87
CA GLU A 46 -17.04 -7.73 -18.98
C GLU A 46 -16.46 -7.54 -17.57
N GLU A 47 -15.78 -8.56 -17.07
CA GLU A 47 -15.11 -8.55 -15.78
C GLU A 47 -13.97 -7.53 -15.74
N LEU A 48 -13.17 -7.44 -16.81
CA LEU A 48 -12.11 -6.44 -16.94
C LEU A 48 -12.68 -5.01 -16.95
N ARG A 49 -13.85 -4.80 -17.55
CA ARG A 49 -14.53 -3.49 -17.54
C ARG A 49 -15.05 -3.12 -16.15
N LYS A 50 -15.65 -4.06 -15.42
CA LYS A 50 -16.07 -3.83 -14.02
C LYS A 50 -14.87 -3.47 -13.15
N PHE A 51 -13.76 -4.19 -13.34
CA PHE A 51 -12.50 -3.90 -12.67
C PHE A 51 -12.01 -2.49 -13.01
N ALA A 52 -11.96 -2.11 -14.29
CA ALA A 52 -11.49 -0.78 -14.70
C ALA A 52 -12.33 0.37 -14.08
N ASN A 53 -13.65 0.21 -14.03
CA ASN A 53 -14.53 1.18 -13.37
C ASN A 53 -14.28 1.25 -11.85
N ALA A 54 -14.22 0.09 -11.19
CA ALA A 54 -13.97 0.02 -9.75
C ALA A 54 -12.61 0.62 -9.42
N PHE A 55 -11.58 0.29 -10.20
CA PHE A 55 -10.23 0.83 -10.06
C PHE A 55 -10.22 2.35 -10.17
N LYS A 56 -10.92 2.93 -11.16
CA LYS A 56 -11.05 4.40 -11.30
C LYS A 56 -11.66 5.04 -10.05
N LEU A 57 -12.73 4.47 -9.50
CA LEU A 57 -13.39 4.97 -8.29
C LEU A 57 -12.50 4.83 -7.06
N VAL A 58 -11.82 3.70 -6.90
CA VAL A 58 -10.85 3.46 -5.82
C VAL A 58 -9.73 4.50 -5.88
N GLN A 59 -9.13 4.72 -7.05
CA GLN A 59 -8.07 5.72 -7.24
C GLN A 59 -8.54 7.16 -6.91
N GLN A 60 -9.80 7.47 -7.19
CA GLN A 60 -10.38 8.77 -6.84
C GLN A 60 -10.54 8.92 -5.32
N LEU A 61 -11.10 7.91 -4.64
CA LEU A 61 -11.27 7.91 -3.19
C LEU A 61 -9.93 7.99 -2.45
N GLU A 62 -8.89 7.32 -2.97
CA GLU A 62 -7.53 7.44 -2.42
C GLU A 62 -6.98 8.86 -2.53
N GLN A 63 -7.18 9.53 -3.68
CA GLN A 63 -6.74 10.92 -3.88
C GLN A 63 -7.48 11.88 -2.96
N GLU A 64 -8.80 11.78 -2.88
CA GLU A 64 -9.62 12.58 -1.97
C GLU A 64 -9.18 12.38 -0.51
N SER A 65 -8.90 11.14 -0.11
CA SER A 65 -8.41 10.84 1.23
C SER A 65 -7.04 11.47 1.53
N ILE A 66 -6.16 11.60 0.54
CA ILE A 66 -4.86 12.28 0.68
C ILE A 66 -5.07 13.78 0.83
N GLU A 67 -5.98 14.38 0.07
CA GLU A 67 -6.34 15.80 0.19
C GLU A 67 -6.91 16.10 1.57
N THR A 68 -7.87 15.30 2.05
CA THR A 68 -8.44 15.43 3.39
C THR A 68 -7.39 15.28 4.49
N MET A 69 -6.39 14.41 4.32
CA MET A 69 -5.28 14.31 5.27
C MET A 69 -4.52 15.65 5.39
N PHE A 70 -4.26 16.33 4.26
CA PHE A 70 -3.61 17.64 4.30
C PHE A 70 -4.48 18.69 4.98
N GLU A 71 -5.79 18.70 4.70
CA GLU A 71 -6.73 19.60 5.34
C GLU A 71 -6.79 19.38 6.85
N ILE A 72 -6.77 18.12 7.32
CA ILE A 72 -6.73 17.80 8.76
C ILE A 72 -5.47 18.39 9.40
N VAL A 73 -4.30 18.16 8.80
CA VAL A 73 -3.01 18.69 9.30
C VAL A 73 -3.03 20.21 9.39
N GLU A 74 -3.50 20.89 8.35
CA GLU A 74 -3.60 22.35 8.32
C GLU A 74 -4.63 22.88 9.33
N SER A 75 -5.74 22.16 9.53
CA SER A 75 -6.80 22.54 10.48
C SER A 75 -6.35 22.49 11.95
N GLU A 76 -5.40 21.60 12.27
CA GLU A 76 -4.76 21.53 13.60
C GLU A 76 -3.62 22.57 13.76
N GLY A 77 -3.36 23.35 12.72
CA GLY A 77 -2.40 24.46 12.73
C GLY A 77 -0.96 24.06 12.40
N PHE A 78 -0.76 22.88 11.82
CA PHE A 78 0.56 22.46 11.34
C PHE A 78 0.78 22.83 9.88
N SER A 79 2.03 23.13 9.53
CA SER A 79 2.48 22.92 8.15
C SER A 79 2.73 21.43 7.90
N ARG A 80 2.67 21.00 6.64
CA ARG A 80 2.98 19.62 6.26
C ARG A 80 4.41 19.22 6.66
N GLU A 81 5.35 20.14 6.54
CA GLU A 81 6.75 19.93 6.91
C GLU A 81 6.90 19.70 8.41
N ARG A 82 6.24 20.53 9.25
CA ARG A 82 6.32 20.41 10.70
C ARG A 82 5.64 19.13 11.20
N PHE A 83 4.47 18.81 10.66
CA PHE A 83 3.79 17.54 10.97
C PHE A 83 4.65 16.33 10.58
N GLY A 84 5.25 16.37 9.39
CA GLY A 84 6.15 15.32 8.90
C GLY A 84 7.41 15.17 9.76
N GLU A 85 8.00 16.27 10.23
CA GLU A 85 9.13 16.25 11.16
C GLU A 85 8.75 15.56 12.48
N ILE A 86 7.63 15.95 13.10
CA ILE A 86 7.15 15.34 14.34
C ILE A 86 6.86 13.85 14.13
N LEU A 87 6.21 13.49 13.01
CA LEU A 87 5.91 12.10 12.68
C LEU A 87 7.18 11.26 12.52
N GLN A 88 8.20 11.76 11.81
CA GLN A 88 9.47 11.07 11.64
C GLN A 88 10.20 10.90 12.97
N ALA A 89 10.20 11.93 13.82
CA ALA A 89 10.78 11.85 15.16
C ALA A 89 10.10 10.80 16.04
N GLN A 90 8.77 10.67 15.97
CA GLN A 90 8.05 9.63 16.71
C GLN A 90 8.29 8.21 16.14
N GLN A 91 8.32 8.06 14.81
CA GLN A 91 8.50 6.76 14.16
C GLN A 91 9.94 6.25 14.24
N ASN A 92 10.91 7.16 14.19
CA ASN A 92 12.32 6.84 14.25
C ASN A 92 13.08 7.84 15.15
N PRO A 93 12.95 7.71 16.48
CA PRO A 93 13.57 8.64 17.42
C PRO A 93 15.10 8.70 17.32
N GLU A 94 15.74 7.61 16.88
CA GLU A 94 17.21 7.57 16.71
C GLU A 94 17.69 8.39 15.51
N ALA A 95 16.86 8.54 14.46
CA ALA A 95 17.20 9.34 13.29
C ALA A 95 17.00 10.85 13.53
N GLN A 96 16.12 11.22 14.48
CA GLN A 96 15.79 12.61 14.81
C GLN A 96 15.78 12.85 16.33
N PRO A 97 16.91 12.68 17.03
CA PRO A 97 16.96 12.71 18.50
C PRO A 97 16.76 14.10 19.12
N ASN A 98 16.73 15.16 18.31
CA ASN A 98 16.72 16.56 18.78
C ASN A 98 15.52 17.37 18.27
N VAL A 99 14.43 16.71 17.86
CA VAL A 99 13.19 17.42 17.51
C VAL A 99 12.50 17.84 18.81
N ASP A 100 12.52 19.14 19.08
CA ASP A 100 11.77 19.72 20.21
C ASP A 100 10.29 19.78 19.84
N VAL A 101 9.44 19.14 20.63
CA VAL A 101 7.98 19.11 20.45
C VAL A 101 7.37 19.60 21.75
N SER A 102 6.69 20.75 21.69
CA SER A 102 5.98 21.28 22.85
C SER A 102 4.79 20.40 23.22
N GLN A 103 4.30 20.49 24.46
CA GLN A 103 3.09 19.76 24.87
C GLN A 103 1.87 20.13 24.01
N GLU A 104 1.74 21.41 23.65
CA GLU A 104 0.65 21.87 22.78
C GLU A 104 0.75 21.27 21.37
N GLU A 105 1.95 21.17 20.80
CA GLU A 105 2.16 20.49 19.52
C GLU A 105 1.89 18.99 19.65
N SER A 106 2.29 18.35 20.75
CA SER A 106 1.98 16.93 20.99
C SER A 106 0.48 16.69 20.99
N ASP A 107 -0.29 17.48 21.73
CA ASP A 107 -1.74 17.30 21.86
C ASP A 107 -2.46 17.51 20.51
N LYS A 108 -2.05 18.53 19.72
CA LYS A 108 -2.59 18.79 18.37
C LYS A 108 -2.20 17.69 17.39
N PHE A 109 -0.97 17.19 17.49
CA PHE A 109 -0.47 16.13 16.63
C PHE A 109 -1.26 14.84 16.85
N ASP A 110 -1.49 14.45 18.11
CA ASP A 110 -2.27 13.27 18.45
C ASP A 110 -3.71 13.38 17.92
N ASN A 111 -4.34 14.55 18.06
CA ASN A 111 -5.68 14.82 17.49
C ASN A 111 -5.69 14.73 15.95
N ALA A 112 -4.68 15.26 15.27
CA ALA A 112 -4.53 15.11 13.82
C ALA A 112 -4.41 13.62 13.43
N ILE A 113 -3.58 12.84 14.14
CA ILE A 113 -3.40 11.41 13.88
C ILE A 113 -4.72 10.64 14.04
N ASP A 114 -5.49 10.92 15.08
CA ASP A 114 -6.79 10.27 15.31
C ASP A 114 -7.78 10.56 14.17
N LYS A 115 -7.88 11.82 13.75
CA LYS A 115 -8.73 12.23 12.61
C LYS A 115 -8.28 11.60 11.30
N ILE A 116 -6.96 11.56 11.03
CA ILE A 116 -6.40 10.92 9.83
C ILE A 116 -6.70 9.42 9.85
N ALA A 117 -6.58 8.75 11.00
CA ALA A 117 -6.89 7.34 11.15
C ALA A 117 -8.38 7.06 10.90
N GLN A 118 -9.27 7.91 11.41
CA GLN A 118 -10.71 7.82 11.15
C GLN A 118 -11.03 7.99 9.66
N ASN A 119 -10.49 9.05 9.03
CA ASN A 119 -10.65 9.30 7.59
C ASN A 119 -10.18 8.10 6.77
N ARG A 120 -8.99 7.55 7.06
CA ARG A 120 -8.46 6.36 6.39
C ARG A 120 -9.39 5.16 6.52
N GLN A 121 -9.95 4.92 7.71
CA GLN A 121 -10.86 3.80 7.94
C GLN A 121 -12.16 3.96 7.13
N GLU A 122 -12.69 5.17 7.04
CA GLU A 122 -13.87 5.48 6.23
C GLU A 122 -13.58 5.29 4.73
N THR A 123 -12.45 5.82 4.24
CA THR A 123 -12.00 5.62 2.85
C THR A 123 -11.90 4.14 2.50
N ILE A 124 -11.33 3.30 3.37
CA ILE A 124 -11.25 1.84 3.16
C ILE A 124 -12.64 1.23 2.95
N VAL A 125 -13.62 1.61 3.77
CA VAL A 125 -15.00 1.13 3.64
C VAL A 125 -15.62 1.60 2.31
N ASN A 126 -15.42 2.86 1.95
CA ASN A 126 -15.95 3.43 0.71
C ASN A 126 -15.34 2.76 -0.54
N MET A 127 -14.04 2.46 -0.53
CA MET A 127 -13.38 1.72 -1.61
C MET A 127 -13.95 0.32 -1.76
N GLN A 128 -14.15 -0.42 -0.66
CA GLN A 128 -14.78 -1.75 -0.71
C GLN A 128 -16.22 -1.68 -1.27
N GLN A 129 -16.98 -0.66 -0.87
CA GLN A 129 -18.32 -0.44 -1.40
C GLN A 129 -18.31 -0.09 -2.90
N ALA A 130 -17.34 0.70 -3.36
CA ALA A 130 -17.19 1.03 -4.78
C ALA A 130 -16.93 -0.22 -5.63
N VAL A 131 -16.08 -1.13 -5.14
CA VAL A 131 -15.83 -2.43 -5.80
C VAL A 131 -17.12 -3.26 -5.89
N VAL A 132 -17.86 -3.37 -4.78
CA VAL A 132 -19.13 -4.12 -4.72
C VAL A 132 -20.20 -3.51 -5.64
N ALA A 133 -20.25 -2.17 -5.72
CA ALA A 133 -21.21 -1.46 -6.57
C ALA A 133 -21.01 -1.75 -8.07
N GLU A 134 -19.77 -1.97 -8.52
CA GLU A 134 -19.45 -2.37 -9.89
C GLU A 134 -19.70 -3.87 -10.17
N GLY A 135 -20.15 -4.62 -9.15
CA GLY A 135 -20.54 -6.03 -9.29
C GLY A 135 -19.37 -7.00 -9.19
N LEU A 136 -18.29 -6.62 -8.51
CA LEU A 136 -17.19 -7.48 -8.10
C LEU A 136 -17.22 -7.64 -6.58
N ASP A 137 -16.83 -8.80 -6.05
CA ASP A 137 -16.42 -8.86 -4.66
C ASP A 137 -14.96 -8.36 -4.50
N VAL A 138 -14.60 -8.02 -3.26
CA VAL A 138 -13.27 -7.46 -2.94
C VAL A 138 -12.15 -8.45 -3.24
N GLU A 139 -12.36 -9.73 -2.98
CA GLU A 139 -11.35 -10.77 -3.23
C GLU A 139 -11.06 -10.90 -4.73
N ARG A 140 -12.09 -10.90 -5.57
CA ARG A 140 -11.94 -10.98 -7.02
C ARG A 140 -11.31 -9.72 -7.58
N TYR A 141 -11.65 -8.55 -7.05
CA TYR A 141 -10.98 -7.30 -7.41
C TYR A 141 -9.46 -7.37 -7.12
N ASP A 142 -9.07 -7.83 -5.92
CA ASP A 142 -7.66 -7.96 -5.54
C ASP A 142 -6.91 -8.99 -6.40
N GLN A 143 -7.57 -10.09 -6.78
CA GLN A 143 -7.02 -11.07 -7.70
C GLN A 143 -6.77 -10.47 -9.09
N ILE A 144 -7.77 -9.76 -9.65
CA ILE A 144 -7.64 -9.11 -10.96
C ILE A 144 -6.55 -8.04 -10.90
N LEU A 145 -6.51 -7.25 -9.83
CA LEU A 145 -5.45 -6.26 -9.60
C LEU A 145 -4.07 -6.90 -9.65
N SER A 146 -3.87 -8.04 -8.97
CA SER A 146 -2.60 -8.77 -8.99
C SER A 146 -2.23 -9.24 -10.39
N ILE A 147 -3.19 -9.78 -11.15
CA ILE A 147 -2.96 -10.26 -12.52
C ILE A 147 -2.62 -9.10 -13.45
N VAL A 148 -3.43 -8.03 -13.44
CA VAL A 148 -3.22 -6.83 -14.27
C VAL A 148 -1.86 -6.20 -13.94
N LYS A 149 -1.42 -6.14 -12.68
CA LYS A 149 -0.11 -5.59 -12.32
C LYS A 149 1.08 -6.32 -12.94
N ASP A 150 0.92 -7.59 -13.29
CA ASP A 150 1.98 -8.42 -13.87
C ASP A 150 1.85 -8.61 -15.40
N ASP A 151 0.76 -8.15 -16.01
CA ASP A 151 0.47 -8.30 -17.46
C ASP A 151 0.33 -6.93 -18.16
N GLU A 152 1.33 -6.58 -18.98
CA GLU A 152 1.39 -5.30 -19.71
C GLU A 152 0.22 -5.09 -20.68
N GLU A 153 -0.31 -6.14 -21.30
CA GLU A 153 -1.40 -6.03 -22.26
C GLU A 153 -2.72 -5.75 -21.53
N LEU A 154 -2.95 -6.40 -20.40
CA LEU A 154 -4.09 -6.10 -19.53
C LEU A 154 -4.00 -4.70 -18.93
N GLN A 155 -2.82 -4.23 -18.54
CA GLN A 155 -2.65 -2.83 -18.08
C GLN A 155 -3.10 -1.84 -19.15
N LYS A 156 -2.64 -2.04 -20.38
CA LYS A 156 -3.03 -1.19 -21.51
C LYS A 156 -4.54 -1.20 -21.73
N GLN A 157 -5.17 -2.38 -21.71
CA GLN A 157 -6.62 -2.49 -21.85
C GLN A 157 -7.38 -1.75 -20.74
N VAL A 158 -6.94 -1.88 -19.48
CA VAL A 158 -7.55 -1.16 -18.35
C VAL A 158 -7.41 0.35 -18.52
N LEU A 159 -6.23 0.84 -18.91
CA LEU A 159 -6.01 2.26 -19.18
C LEU A 159 -6.94 2.78 -20.29
N GLU A 160 -7.06 2.05 -21.40
CA GLU A 160 -7.97 2.39 -22.50
C GLU A 160 -9.45 2.41 -22.09
N MET A 161 -9.83 1.64 -21.06
CA MET A 161 -11.19 1.65 -20.51
C MET A 161 -11.43 2.85 -19.59
N ILE A 162 -10.42 3.28 -18.83
CA ILE A 162 -10.51 4.39 -17.87
C ILE A 162 -10.51 5.76 -18.55
N GLU A 163 -9.79 5.89 -19.67
CA GLU A 163 -9.64 7.11 -20.46
C GLU A 163 -10.86 7.47 -21.32
N LYS A 164 -11.84 6.56 -21.46
CA LYS A 164 -13.09 6.79 -22.19
C LYS A 164 -14.14 7.47 -21.33
#